data_AF-A0A6L2ZLK5-F1
#
_entry.id   AF-A0A6L2ZLK5-F1
#
_cell.length_a   1.000
_cell.length_b   1.000
_cell.length_c   1.000
_cell.angle_alpha   90.00
_cell.angle_beta   90.00
_cell.angle_gamma   90.00
#
_symmetry.space_group_name_H-M   'P 1'
#
loop_
_entity.id
_entity.type
_entity.pdbx_description
1 polymer ?
#
loop_
_entity_poly.entity_id
_entity_poly.type
_entity_poly.pdbx_seq_one_letter_code
_entity_poly.pdbx_strand_id
1 'polypeptide(L)'
;MAEIKQPSPVHGTQCISTQLSRQIISLCDNSSEPWAIKNYESRYLYANAKYIELLNLPTEFNITNKLDSDIPHPSSKSASYFHKYDREVQASEKNVSSLNIYPFGSKEIIQPYICKKAPFYDEKGNCMGIILHTKKLQVFSAIQYLNEASLNAGVDKNIKIQKKKNFFTDKELEVIFFLMQSIKCKVIAEILGLSCRTIENKLQSMYKKANVCCLDDFKAFCIKNSFDKYNKPISKILPHDITTSTLLHPMK
;
A
#
# COMPACT_ATOMS: atom_id res chain seq x y z
N MET A 1 29.82 -31.27 6.74
CA MET A 1 28.94 -31.06 5.56
C MET A 1 27.63 -31.74 5.87
N ALA A 2 26.56 -30.98 6.07
CA ALA A 2 25.22 -31.53 6.30
C ALA A 2 24.35 -31.17 5.09
N GLU A 3 23.85 -32.18 4.40
CA GLU A 3 22.91 -32.03 3.29
C GLU A 3 21.57 -31.50 3.82
N ILE A 4 21.19 -30.31 3.38
CA ILE A 4 19.87 -29.75 3.65
C ILE A 4 18.94 -30.28 2.55
N LYS A 5 18.02 -31.18 2.92
CA LYS A 5 16.95 -31.66 2.06
C LYS A 5 16.08 -30.49 1.60
N GLN A 6 15.97 -30.33 0.28
CA GLN A 6 15.02 -29.44 -0.37
C GLN A 6 13.58 -29.90 -0.07
N PRO A 7 12.66 -29.02 0.36
CA PRO A 7 11.24 -29.36 0.45
C PRO A 7 10.62 -29.44 -0.95
N SER A 8 9.72 -30.41 -1.13
CA SER A 8 8.99 -30.65 -2.38
C SER A 8 8.03 -29.49 -2.73
N PRO A 9 7.76 -29.21 -4.02
CA PRO A 9 6.93 -28.08 -4.42
C PRO A 9 5.45 -28.34 -4.11
N VAL A 10 4.80 -27.38 -3.46
CA VAL A 10 3.35 -27.34 -3.25
C VAL A 10 2.67 -26.88 -4.55
N HIS A 11 1.61 -27.59 -4.95
CA HIS A 11 0.79 -27.30 -6.13
C HIS A 11 0.26 -25.86 -6.15
N GLY A 12 0.51 -25.15 -7.25
CA GLY A 12 -0.03 -23.80 -7.51
C GLY A 12 0.87 -22.85 -8.33
N THR A 13 2.08 -23.25 -8.73
CA THR A 13 3.01 -22.35 -9.44
C THR A 13 2.75 -22.34 -10.95
N GLN A 14 2.11 -21.29 -11.46
CA GLN A 14 2.00 -21.06 -12.91
C GLN A 14 3.35 -20.58 -13.48
N CYS A 15 3.79 -21.28 -14.54
CA CYS A 15 4.91 -21.08 -15.48
C CYS A 15 6.01 -20.07 -15.09
N ILE A 16 7.18 -20.59 -14.70
CA ILE A 16 8.42 -19.84 -14.49
C ILE A 16 8.98 -19.42 -15.86
N SER A 17 8.87 -18.13 -16.20
CA SER A 17 9.70 -17.56 -17.27
C SER A 17 11.17 -17.77 -16.92
N THR A 18 11.97 -18.29 -17.84
CA THR A 18 13.41 -18.55 -17.71
C THR A 18 14.25 -17.30 -17.36
N GLN A 19 13.64 -16.12 -17.23
CA GLN A 19 14.26 -14.85 -16.88
C GLN A 19 14.19 -14.44 -15.41
N LEU A 20 13.39 -15.10 -14.55
CA LEU A 20 13.24 -14.70 -13.15
C LEU A 20 14.05 -15.59 -12.20
N SER A 21 14.80 -14.97 -11.28
CA SER A 21 15.59 -15.71 -10.30
C SER A 21 14.67 -16.47 -9.32
N ARG A 22 15.04 -17.72 -9.00
CA ARG A 22 14.27 -18.53 -8.04
C ARG A 22 14.19 -17.91 -6.65
N GLN A 23 15.22 -17.14 -6.26
CA GLN A 23 15.26 -16.48 -4.96
C GLN A 23 14.20 -15.38 -4.85
N ILE A 24 14.00 -14.61 -5.92
CA ILE A 24 12.97 -13.56 -5.98
C ILE A 24 11.58 -14.19 -5.97
N ILE A 25 11.36 -15.26 -6.75
CA ILE A 25 10.09 -16.00 -6.76
C ILE A 25 9.80 -16.53 -5.35
N SER A 26 10.77 -17.20 -4.72
CA SER A 26 10.62 -17.72 -3.35
C SER A 26 10.30 -16.61 -2.33
N LEU A 27 10.95 -15.45 -2.42
CA LEU A 27 10.65 -14.30 -1.57
C LEU A 27 9.19 -13.83 -1.73
N CYS A 28 8.72 -13.73 -2.97
CA CYS A 28 7.37 -13.27 -3.28
C CYS A 28 6.30 -14.29 -2.88
N ASP A 29 6.53 -15.58 -3.16
CA ASP A 29 5.60 -16.67 -2.84
C ASP A 29 5.42 -16.86 -1.32
N ASN A 30 6.48 -16.66 -0.54
CA ASN A 30 6.42 -16.75 0.93
C ASN A 30 5.92 -15.47 1.60
N SER A 31 5.68 -14.40 0.85
CA SER A 31 5.15 -13.16 1.40
C SER A 31 3.65 -13.26 1.68
N SER A 32 3.22 -12.69 2.81
CA SER A 32 1.79 -12.50 3.09
C SER A 32 1.17 -11.33 2.32
N GLU A 33 1.98 -10.56 1.59
CA GLU A 33 1.54 -9.40 0.82
C GLU A 33 1.47 -9.72 -0.69
N PRO A 34 0.57 -9.06 -1.44
CA PRO A 34 0.53 -9.13 -2.91
C PRO A 34 1.79 -8.60 -3.61
N TRP A 35 2.39 -9.41 -4.49
CA TRP A 35 3.53 -9.07 -5.34
C TRP A 35 3.29 -9.41 -6.80
N ALA A 36 3.81 -8.59 -7.71
CA ALA A 36 3.89 -8.90 -9.13
C ALA A 36 5.14 -8.29 -9.77
N ILE A 37 5.57 -8.88 -10.89
CA ILE A 37 6.67 -8.40 -11.71
C ILE A 37 6.15 -8.19 -13.12
N LYS A 38 6.52 -7.07 -13.74
CA LYS A 38 6.22 -6.77 -15.13
C LYS A 38 7.50 -6.50 -15.91
N ASN A 39 7.48 -6.85 -17.19
CA ASN A 39 8.58 -6.58 -18.10
C ASN A 39 8.64 -5.09 -18.52
N TYR A 40 9.57 -4.77 -19.42
CA TYR A 40 9.78 -3.40 -19.87
C TYR A 40 8.57 -2.85 -20.63
N GLU A 41 7.69 -3.68 -21.20
CA GLU A 41 6.44 -3.29 -21.86
C GLU A 41 5.22 -3.26 -20.92
N SER A 42 5.43 -3.32 -19.60
CA SER A 42 4.35 -3.38 -18.59
C SER A 42 3.47 -4.64 -18.67
N ARG A 43 3.98 -5.73 -19.24
CA ARG A 43 3.31 -7.03 -19.25
C ARG A 43 3.72 -7.85 -18.05
N TYR A 44 2.77 -8.50 -17.39
CA TYR A 44 3.05 -9.34 -16.21
C TYR A 44 3.96 -10.52 -16.58
N LEU A 45 5.08 -10.66 -15.88
CA LEU A 45 5.95 -11.83 -15.95
C LEU A 45 5.64 -12.84 -14.84
N TYR A 46 5.15 -12.34 -13.71
CA TYR A 46 4.87 -13.13 -12.51
C TYR A 46 3.92 -12.36 -11.59
N ALA A 47 3.10 -13.10 -10.84
CA ALA A 47 2.33 -12.61 -9.71
C ALA A 47 2.19 -13.72 -8.67
N ASN A 48 2.36 -13.38 -7.39
CA ASN A 48 2.21 -14.36 -6.33
C ASN A 48 0.73 -14.67 -6.06
N ALA A 49 0.46 -15.75 -5.32
CA ALA A 49 -0.91 -16.16 -4.98
C ALA A 49 -1.71 -15.03 -4.29
N LYS A 50 -1.07 -14.19 -3.49
CA LYS A 50 -1.72 -13.05 -2.82
C LYS A 50 -2.15 -11.94 -3.78
N TYR A 51 -1.43 -11.73 -4.88
CA TYR A 51 -1.82 -10.79 -5.91
C TYR A 51 -2.98 -11.31 -6.77
N ILE A 52 -2.98 -12.60 -7.08
CA ILE A 52 -4.11 -13.27 -7.75
C ILE A 52 -5.37 -13.19 -6.87
N GLU A 53 -5.24 -13.47 -5.57
CA GLU A 53 -6.32 -13.36 -4.57
C GLU A 53 -6.84 -11.92 -4.45
N LEU A 54 -5.93 -10.92 -4.42
CA LEU A 54 -6.30 -9.50 -4.33
C LEU A 54 -7.21 -9.07 -5.49
N LEU A 55 -6.87 -9.49 -6.71
CA LEU A 55 -7.62 -9.15 -7.92
C LEU A 55 -8.81 -10.09 -8.18
N ASN A 56 -9.03 -11.07 -7.31
CA ASN A 56 -10.07 -12.09 -7.43
C ASN A 56 -10.10 -12.75 -8.83
N LEU A 57 -8.92 -13.07 -9.37
CA LEU A 57 -8.83 -13.61 -10.73
C LEU A 57 -9.38 -15.04 -10.78
N PRO A 58 -10.08 -15.42 -11.88
CA PRO A 58 -10.52 -16.80 -12.07
C PRO A 58 -9.35 -17.78 -12.04
N THR A 59 -9.57 -19.00 -11.53
CA THR A 59 -8.53 -20.04 -11.43
C THR A 59 -7.84 -20.34 -12.77
N GLU A 60 -8.61 -20.30 -13.86
CA GLU A 60 -8.13 -20.55 -15.23
C GLU A 60 -7.47 -19.32 -15.88
N PHE A 61 -7.54 -18.14 -15.24
CA PHE A 61 -7.00 -16.92 -15.82
C PHE A 61 -5.47 -16.88 -15.67
N ASN A 62 -4.77 -16.95 -16.80
CA ASN A 62 -3.33 -16.78 -16.84
C ASN A 62 -2.95 -15.30 -16.97
N ILE A 63 -2.39 -14.73 -15.90
CA ILE A 63 -1.96 -13.34 -15.86
C ILE A 63 -0.68 -13.09 -16.68
N THR A 64 0.11 -14.13 -16.96
CA THR A 64 1.40 -13.96 -17.65
C THR A 64 1.21 -13.37 -19.05
N ASN A 65 2.08 -12.42 -19.39
CA ASN A 65 2.13 -11.62 -20.61
C ASN A 65 0.92 -10.68 -20.84
N LYS A 66 0.02 -10.55 -19.86
CA LYS A 66 -1.13 -9.64 -19.91
C LYS A 66 -0.73 -8.20 -19.55
N LEU A 67 -1.47 -7.23 -20.07
CA LEU A 67 -1.44 -5.84 -19.62
C LEU A 67 -2.45 -5.62 -18.49
N ASP A 68 -2.32 -4.50 -17.76
CA ASP A 68 -3.33 -4.10 -16.77
C ASP A 68 -4.75 -3.98 -17.38
N SER A 69 -4.86 -3.62 -18.66
CA SER A 69 -6.12 -3.50 -19.39
C SER A 69 -6.80 -4.85 -19.63
N ASP A 70 -6.03 -5.93 -19.64
CA ASP A 70 -6.53 -7.28 -19.91
C ASP A 70 -6.98 -7.99 -18.63
N ILE A 71 -6.75 -7.37 -17.47
CA ILE A 71 -7.11 -7.94 -16.17
C ILE A 71 -8.63 -7.85 -15.98
N PRO A 72 -9.33 -8.96 -15.70
CA PRO A 72 -10.78 -9.00 -15.49
C PRO A 72 -11.14 -8.46 -14.09
N HIS A 73 -10.75 -7.23 -13.81
CA HIS A 73 -10.97 -6.55 -12.54
C HIS A 73 -11.22 -5.05 -12.79
N PRO A 74 -12.05 -4.35 -11.98
CA PRO A 74 -12.39 -2.94 -12.21
C PRO A 74 -11.19 -1.99 -12.35
N SER A 75 -10.03 -2.37 -11.82
CA SER A 75 -8.78 -1.60 -11.98
C SER A 75 -8.29 -1.50 -13.43
N SER A 76 -8.72 -2.37 -14.34
CA SER A 76 -8.30 -2.32 -15.76
C SER A 76 -8.69 -1.03 -16.47
N LYS A 77 -9.79 -0.40 -16.04
CA LYS A 77 -10.23 0.92 -16.51
C LYS A 77 -9.22 2.03 -16.21
N SER A 78 -8.29 1.79 -15.29
CA SER A 78 -7.21 2.70 -14.92
C SER A 78 -5.84 2.25 -15.45
N ALA A 79 -5.80 1.30 -16.37
CA ALA A 79 -4.57 0.75 -16.94
C ALA A 79 -3.60 1.84 -17.48
N SER A 80 -4.12 2.93 -18.06
CA SER A 80 -3.30 4.04 -18.56
C SER A 80 -2.48 4.71 -17.44
N TYR A 81 -3.05 4.87 -16.24
CA TYR A 81 -2.32 5.40 -15.08
C TYR A 81 -1.26 4.42 -14.60
N PHE A 82 -1.58 3.12 -14.54
CA PHE A 82 -0.61 2.12 -14.13
C PHE A 82 0.58 2.05 -15.08
N HIS A 83 0.32 2.10 -16.39
CA HIS A 83 1.35 2.15 -17.41
C HIS A 83 2.22 3.42 -17.29
N LYS A 84 1.61 4.58 -17.05
CA LYS A 84 2.34 5.83 -16.79
C LYS A 84 3.29 5.70 -15.61
N TYR A 85 2.87 5.11 -14.49
CA TYR A 85 3.77 4.90 -13.35
C TYR A 85 4.87 3.89 -13.63
N ASP A 86 4.60 2.85 -14.42
CA ASP A 86 5.65 1.91 -14.83
C ASP A 86 6.72 2.65 -15.64
N ARG A 87 6.32 3.52 -16.59
CA ARG A 87 7.26 4.38 -17.35
C ARG A 87 8.05 5.30 -16.43
N GLU A 88 7.40 5.92 -15.45
CA GLU A 88 8.05 6.82 -14.51
C GLU A 88 9.12 6.11 -13.68
N VAL A 89 8.83 4.91 -13.17
CA VAL A 89 9.80 4.08 -12.45
C VAL A 89 10.97 3.70 -13.35
N GLN A 90 10.70 3.27 -14.58
CA GLN A 90 11.73 2.88 -15.54
C GLN A 90 12.63 4.06 -15.94
N ALA A 91 12.05 5.25 -16.17
CA ALA A 91 12.80 6.42 -16.61
C ALA A 91 13.59 7.09 -15.47
N SER A 92 13.05 7.08 -14.25
CA SER A 92 13.67 7.72 -13.09
C SER A 92 14.57 6.80 -12.28
N GLU A 93 14.43 5.48 -12.46
CA GLU A 93 14.98 4.43 -11.62
C GLU A 93 14.71 4.66 -10.12
N LYS A 94 13.56 5.27 -9.81
CA LYS A 94 13.11 5.55 -8.45
C LYS A 94 11.79 4.87 -8.18
N ASN A 95 11.56 4.61 -6.90
CA ASN A 95 10.32 4.02 -6.45
C ASN A 95 9.17 5.02 -6.56
N VAL A 96 8.05 4.57 -7.12
CA VAL A 96 6.79 5.31 -7.19
C VAL A 96 5.76 4.60 -6.30
N SER A 97 4.87 5.35 -5.66
CA SER A 97 3.79 4.78 -4.84
C SER A 97 2.44 5.36 -5.27
N SER A 98 1.42 4.51 -5.36
CA SER A 98 0.05 4.91 -5.68
C SER A 98 -0.94 4.41 -4.63
N LEU A 99 -2.04 5.15 -4.46
CA LEU A 99 -3.20 4.70 -3.69
C LEU A 99 -4.23 4.13 -4.64
N ASN A 100 -4.51 2.85 -4.46
CA ASN A 100 -5.46 2.09 -5.27
C ASN A 100 -6.69 1.79 -4.41
N ILE A 101 -7.85 2.27 -4.83
CA ILE A 101 -9.11 2.08 -4.12
C ILE A 101 -10.07 1.36 -5.06
N TYR A 102 -10.20 0.06 -4.89
CA TYR A 102 -11.01 -0.81 -5.74
C TYR A 102 -11.74 -1.86 -4.90
N PRO A 103 -12.81 -2.47 -5.43
CA PRO A 103 -13.41 -3.66 -4.84
C PRO A 103 -12.44 -4.85 -4.95
N PHE A 104 -11.66 -5.10 -3.90
CA PHE A 104 -10.63 -6.13 -3.89
C PHE A 104 -11.08 -7.41 -3.18
N GLY A 105 -10.47 -8.53 -3.58
CA GLY A 105 -10.73 -9.86 -3.04
C GLY A 105 -12.09 -10.42 -3.43
N SER A 106 -12.35 -11.67 -3.04
CA SER A 106 -13.58 -12.40 -3.39
C SER A 106 -14.88 -11.78 -2.86
N LYS A 107 -14.79 -10.94 -1.83
CA LYS A 107 -15.92 -10.19 -1.28
C LYS A 107 -16.13 -8.83 -1.94
N GLU A 108 -15.28 -8.44 -2.88
CA GLU A 108 -15.36 -7.19 -3.65
C GLU A 108 -15.50 -5.94 -2.76
N ILE A 109 -14.87 -5.96 -1.59
CA ILE A 109 -14.97 -4.85 -0.64
C ILE A 109 -14.07 -3.73 -1.14
N ILE A 110 -14.62 -2.52 -1.27
CA ILE A 110 -13.84 -1.32 -1.60
C ILE A 110 -12.83 -1.07 -0.49
N GLN A 111 -11.55 -1.25 -0.79
CA GLN A 111 -10.47 -1.14 0.19
C GLN A 111 -9.29 -0.34 -0.36
N PRO A 112 -8.70 0.57 0.43
CA PRO A 112 -7.51 1.28 0.04
C PRO A 112 -6.28 0.38 0.18
N TYR A 113 -5.46 0.37 -0.86
CA TYR A 113 -4.17 -0.29 -0.90
C TYR A 113 -3.10 0.69 -1.37
N ILE A 114 -1.94 0.68 -0.71
CA ILE A 114 -0.75 1.35 -1.26
C ILE A 114 -0.01 0.35 -2.12
N CYS A 115 0.13 0.65 -3.41
CA CYS A 115 0.99 -0.07 -4.33
C CYS A 115 2.30 0.70 -4.45
N LYS A 116 3.42 0.03 -4.19
CA LYS A 116 4.75 0.58 -4.48
C LYS A 116 5.33 -0.17 -5.67
N LYS A 117 5.93 0.59 -6.58
CA LYS A 117 6.61 0.10 -7.77
C LYS A 117 8.07 0.50 -7.68
N ALA A 118 8.96 -0.44 -7.98
CA ALA A 118 10.40 -0.25 -7.98
C ALA A 118 11.00 -0.79 -9.28
N PRO A 119 12.13 -0.25 -9.76
CA PRO A 119 12.80 -0.78 -10.94
C PRO A 119 13.26 -2.23 -10.68
N PHE A 120 13.14 -3.08 -11.70
CA PHE A 120 13.55 -4.48 -11.66
C PHE A 120 14.67 -4.71 -12.68
N TYR A 121 15.78 -5.31 -12.23
CA TYR A 121 17.03 -5.36 -12.99
C TYR A 121 17.41 -6.78 -13.39
N ASP A 122 18.12 -6.92 -14.52
CA ASP A 122 18.83 -8.15 -14.88
C ASP A 122 20.13 -8.34 -14.07
N GLU A 123 20.79 -9.47 -14.28
CA GLU A 123 22.10 -9.78 -13.66
C GLU A 123 23.22 -8.82 -14.08
N LYS A 124 23.03 -8.06 -15.16
CA LYS A 124 23.99 -7.05 -15.68
C LYS A 124 23.67 -5.64 -15.17
N GLY A 125 22.61 -5.47 -14.37
CA GLY A 125 22.18 -4.18 -13.85
C GLY A 125 21.32 -3.34 -14.81
N ASN A 126 20.84 -3.90 -15.92
CA ASN A 126 19.92 -3.19 -16.82
C ASN A 126 18.49 -3.32 -16.32
N CYS A 127 17.73 -2.22 -16.32
CA CYS A 127 16.31 -2.23 -15.95
C CYS A 127 15.50 -3.04 -16.97
N MET A 128 15.01 -4.21 -16.57
CA MET A 128 14.18 -5.11 -17.36
C MET A 128 12.68 -4.84 -17.22
N GLY A 129 12.28 -3.98 -16.28
CA GLY A 129 10.88 -3.75 -15.97
C GLY A 129 10.69 -3.22 -14.55
N ILE A 130 9.60 -3.64 -13.92
CA ILE A 130 9.27 -3.20 -12.56
C ILE A 130 8.81 -4.37 -11.69
N ILE A 131 9.15 -4.31 -10.42
CA ILE A 131 8.53 -5.12 -9.37
C ILE A 131 7.57 -4.23 -8.59
N LEU A 132 6.39 -4.75 -8.31
CA LEU A 132 5.38 -4.05 -7.53
C LEU A 132 4.96 -4.88 -6.33
N HIS A 133 4.71 -4.19 -5.23
CA HIS A 133 4.16 -4.78 -4.03
C HIS A 133 3.00 -3.93 -3.54
N THR A 134 1.94 -4.57 -3.09
CA THR A 134 0.71 -3.88 -2.71
C THR A 134 0.35 -4.25 -1.29
N LYS A 135 0.22 -3.26 -0.42
CA LYS A 135 -0.10 -3.45 0.99
C LYS A 135 -1.47 -2.86 1.28
N LYS A 136 -2.33 -3.65 1.94
CA LYS A 136 -3.61 -3.16 2.43
C LYS A 136 -3.31 -1.98 3.34
N LEU A 137 -3.84 -0.82 2.99
CA LEU A 137 -3.72 0.32 3.87
C LEU A 137 -4.67 0.01 5.03
N GLN A 138 -4.11 -0.32 6.19
CA GLN A 138 -4.86 -0.59 7.41
C GLN A 138 -5.40 0.72 7.97
N VAL A 139 -6.30 1.35 7.22
CA VAL A 139 -6.97 2.56 7.65
C VAL A 139 -8.21 2.12 8.39
N PHE A 140 -8.19 2.20 9.72
CA PHE A 140 -9.46 2.27 10.44
C PHE A 140 -10.23 3.55 10.10
N SER A 141 -9.63 4.56 9.43
CA SER A 141 -10.25 5.86 9.15
C SER A 141 -10.60 6.20 7.67
N ALA A 142 -9.94 5.65 6.64
CA ALA A 142 -10.14 6.11 5.24
C ALA A 142 -11.41 5.53 4.62
N ILE A 143 -11.75 4.29 4.99
CA ILE A 143 -13.06 3.73 4.62
C ILE A 143 -14.17 4.44 5.38
N GLN A 144 -13.99 4.80 6.66
CA GLN A 144 -14.96 5.62 7.40
C GLN A 144 -15.04 7.06 6.87
N TYR A 145 -13.95 7.59 6.33
CA TYR A 145 -13.88 8.90 5.71
C TYR A 145 -14.61 8.97 4.36
N LEU A 146 -14.66 7.84 3.64
CA LEU A 146 -15.38 7.73 2.36
C LEU A 146 -16.83 7.23 2.52
N ASN A 147 -17.12 6.45 3.57
CA ASN A 147 -18.43 5.81 3.81
C ASN A 147 -19.23 6.50 4.93
N GLU A 148 -19.47 7.81 4.88
CA GLU A 148 -20.37 8.48 5.83
C GLU A 148 -21.81 7.92 5.81
N ALA A 149 -22.19 7.09 4.83
CA ALA A 149 -23.53 6.51 4.74
C ALA A 149 -23.77 5.23 5.54
N SER A 150 -22.75 4.59 6.12
CA SER A 150 -22.96 3.34 6.86
C SER A 150 -21.96 3.20 8.00
N LEU A 151 -22.41 3.51 9.23
CA LEU A 151 -22.13 2.80 10.48
C LEU A 151 -22.38 3.74 11.68
N ASN A 152 -23.65 3.92 12.01
CA ASN A 152 -24.04 4.18 13.39
C ASN A 152 -23.98 2.84 14.15
N ALA A 153 -22.89 2.59 14.88
CA ALA A 153 -22.89 1.54 15.91
C ALA A 153 -21.78 1.76 16.96
N GLY A 154 -22.21 1.85 18.21
CA GLY A 154 -21.55 1.12 19.29
C GLY A 154 -20.53 1.88 20.13
N VAL A 155 -21.07 2.55 21.14
CA VAL A 155 -20.50 2.98 22.42
C VAL A 155 -19.40 2.04 22.95
N ASP A 156 -18.14 2.46 22.85
CA ASP A 156 -16.98 2.00 23.67
C ASP A 156 -15.67 2.74 23.30
N LYS A 157 -15.64 3.37 22.12
CA LYS A 157 -14.48 4.15 21.63
C LYS A 157 -14.25 5.47 22.40
N ASN A 158 -15.29 6.08 22.95
CA ASN A 158 -15.22 7.46 23.48
C ASN A 158 -14.29 7.64 24.68
N ILE A 159 -14.18 6.67 25.59
CA ILE A 159 -13.36 6.79 26.81
C ILE A 159 -11.85 6.64 26.51
N LYS A 160 -11.47 5.69 25.63
CA LYS A 160 -10.07 5.52 25.18
C LYS A 160 -9.62 6.67 24.28
N ILE A 161 -10.52 7.22 23.46
CA ILE A 161 -10.24 8.40 22.63
C ILE A 161 -9.96 9.63 23.51
N GLN A 162 -10.76 9.86 24.56
CA GLN A 162 -10.55 10.99 25.48
C GLN A 162 -9.19 10.94 26.18
N LYS A 163 -8.74 9.77 26.69
CA LYS A 163 -7.39 9.64 27.29
C LYS A 163 -6.26 9.89 26.28
N LYS A 164 -6.40 9.47 25.02
CA LYS A 164 -5.39 9.73 23.98
C LYS A 164 -5.32 11.20 23.56
N LYS A 165 -6.47 11.89 23.52
CA LYS A 165 -6.55 13.34 23.29
C LYS A 165 -5.84 14.18 24.35
N ASN A 166 -5.69 13.64 25.57
CA ASN A 166 -5.00 14.33 26.65
C ASN A 166 -3.46 14.34 26.49
N PHE A 167 -2.89 13.41 25.71
CA PHE A 167 -1.43 13.35 25.48
C PHE A 167 -1.02 14.01 24.16
N PHE A 168 -1.76 13.71 23.08
CA PHE A 168 -1.59 14.33 21.78
C PHE A 168 -2.87 15.05 21.36
N THR A 169 -2.72 16.22 20.78
CA THR A 169 -3.83 16.98 20.21
C THR A 169 -4.43 16.25 19.01
N ASP A 170 -5.67 16.57 18.64
CA ASP A 170 -6.32 16.00 17.45
C ASP A 170 -5.43 16.11 16.19
N LYS A 171 -4.79 17.26 15.97
CA LYS A 171 -3.90 17.47 14.82
C LYS A 171 -2.60 16.66 14.89
N GLU A 172 -2.09 16.39 16.08
CA GLU A 172 -0.91 15.53 16.26
C GLU A 172 -1.27 14.06 16.02
N LEU A 173 -2.44 13.64 16.49
CA LEU A 173 -2.96 12.30 16.26
C LEU A 173 -3.25 12.03 14.78
N GLU A 174 -3.68 13.04 14.01
CA GLU A 174 -3.77 12.96 12.54
C GLU A 174 -2.39 12.74 11.89
N VAL A 175 -1.34 13.42 12.36
CA VAL A 175 0.03 13.22 11.84
C VAL A 175 0.57 11.84 12.22
N ILE A 176 0.37 11.40 13.47
CA ILE A 176 0.73 10.04 13.94
C ILE A 176 0.07 9.00 13.06
N PHE A 177 -1.22 9.18 12.77
CA PHE A 177 -1.98 8.28 11.92
C PHE A 177 -1.28 8.01 10.58
N PHE A 178 -0.89 9.07 9.85
CA PHE A 178 -0.21 8.90 8.57
C PHE A 178 1.24 8.40 8.70
N LEU A 179 1.95 8.79 9.77
CA LEU A 179 3.31 8.30 10.04
C LEU A 179 3.34 6.79 10.32
N MET A 180 2.34 6.26 11.03
CA MET A 180 2.20 4.82 11.27
C MET A 180 2.00 4.03 9.97
N GLN A 181 1.41 4.66 8.95
CA GLN A 181 1.29 4.11 7.59
C GLN A 181 2.55 4.32 6.72
N SER A 182 3.64 4.82 7.31
CA SER A 182 4.89 5.15 6.61
C SER A 182 4.74 6.15 5.46
N ILE A 183 3.75 7.05 5.57
CA ILE A 183 3.59 8.18 4.64
C ILE A 183 4.64 9.25 5.01
N LYS A 184 5.32 9.80 4.00
CA LYS A 184 6.38 10.81 4.20
C LYS A 184 5.79 12.15 4.63
N CYS A 185 6.51 12.92 5.46
CA CYS A 185 6.06 14.22 5.97
C CYS A 185 5.58 15.19 4.89
N LYS A 186 6.23 15.23 3.72
CA LYS A 186 5.79 16.05 2.58
C LYS A 186 4.36 15.71 2.15
N VAL A 187 4.07 14.44 1.96
CA VAL A 187 2.74 13.97 1.56
C VAL A 187 1.72 14.23 2.67
N ILE A 188 2.08 14.00 3.94
CA ILE A 188 1.22 14.33 5.09
C ILE A 188 0.85 15.82 5.10
N ALA A 189 1.83 16.68 4.81
CA ALA A 189 1.63 18.12 4.78
C ALA A 189 0.57 18.49 3.74
N GLU A 190 0.67 17.91 2.55
CA GLU A 190 -0.32 18.11 1.50
C GLU A 190 -1.70 17.55 1.89
N ILE A 191 -1.79 16.35 2.49
CA ILE A 191 -3.07 15.76 2.97
C ILE A 191 -3.76 16.70 3.95
N LEU A 192 -3.00 17.31 4.86
CA LEU A 192 -3.55 18.16 5.91
C LEU A 192 -3.71 19.62 5.48
N GLY A 193 -3.27 19.99 4.27
CA GLY A 193 -3.23 21.38 3.81
C GLY A 193 -2.30 22.26 4.66
N LEU A 194 -1.13 21.73 5.01
CA LEU A 194 -0.09 22.36 5.83
C LEU A 194 1.25 22.40 5.09
N SER A 195 2.21 23.19 5.58
CA SER A 195 3.58 23.15 5.05
C SER A 195 4.35 21.94 5.60
N CYS A 196 5.32 21.43 4.83
CA CYS A 196 6.22 20.35 5.29
C CYS A 196 6.92 20.74 6.62
N ARG A 197 7.35 22.00 6.73
CA ARG A 197 7.95 22.54 7.95
C ARG A 197 7.02 22.47 9.17
N THR A 198 5.72 22.71 8.97
CA THR A 198 4.72 22.57 10.02
C THR A 198 4.61 21.12 10.51
N ILE A 199 4.64 20.14 9.59
CA ILE A 199 4.61 18.72 9.94
C ILE A 199 5.88 18.30 10.68
N GLU A 200 7.05 18.73 10.22
CA GLU A 200 8.33 18.46 10.90
C GLU A 200 8.36 19.03 12.31
N ASN A 201 7.91 20.27 12.50
CA ASN A 201 7.85 20.90 13.82
C ASN A 201 6.88 20.14 14.76
N LYS A 202 5.73 19.69 14.24
CA LYS A 202 4.80 18.83 14.98
C LYS A 202 5.47 17.53 15.37
N LEU A 203 6.19 16.88 14.45
CA LEU A 203 6.91 15.64 14.70
C LEU A 203 7.95 15.82 15.81
N GLN A 204 8.75 16.89 15.76
CA GLN A 204 9.73 17.21 16.81
C GLN A 204 9.07 17.46 18.17
N SER A 205 7.91 18.14 18.20
CA SER A 205 7.15 18.32 19.44
C SER A 205 6.64 16.99 19.99
N MET A 206 6.15 16.10 19.11
CA MET A 206 5.67 14.78 19.51
C MET A 206 6.79 13.86 20.02
N TYR A 207 7.99 13.93 19.42
CA TYR A 207 9.17 13.22 19.91
C TYR A 207 9.53 13.66 21.33
N LYS A 208 9.52 14.97 21.59
CA LYS A 208 9.74 15.51 22.95
C LYS A 208 8.68 15.03 23.94
N LYS A 209 7.40 15.03 23.55
CA LYS A 209 6.30 14.51 24.39
C LYS A 209 6.48 13.03 24.72
N ALA A 210 6.86 12.22 23.73
CA ALA A 210 7.09 10.79 23.87
C ALA A 210 8.45 10.43 24.50
N ASN A 211 9.32 11.41 24.72
CA ASN A 211 10.71 11.24 25.17
C ASN A 211 11.52 10.27 24.29
N VAL A 212 11.46 10.47 22.97
CA VAL A 212 12.20 9.69 21.96
C VAL A 212 12.98 10.60 21.02
N CYS A 213 13.99 10.08 20.31
CA CYS A 213 14.86 10.86 19.43
C CYS A 213 14.76 10.51 17.94
N CYS A 214 14.13 9.39 17.56
CA CYS A 214 14.02 8.96 16.18
C CYS A 214 12.62 8.44 15.80
N LEU A 215 12.37 8.28 14.50
CA LEU A 215 11.06 7.85 13.98
C LEU A 215 10.72 6.41 14.38
N ASP A 216 11.70 5.51 14.41
CA ASP A 216 11.45 4.11 14.71
C ASP A 216 11.07 3.92 16.19
N ASP A 217 11.78 4.60 17.10
CA ASP A 217 11.41 4.65 18.52
C ASP A 217 10.05 5.28 18.73
N PHE A 218 9.73 6.33 17.97
CA PHE A 218 8.42 6.97 18.03
C PHE A 218 7.30 6.05 17.55
N LYS A 219 7.51 5.27 16.49
CA LYS A 219 6.55 4.26 16.02
C LYS A 219 6.36 3.16 17.08
N ALA A 220 7.45 2.69 17.69
CA ALA A 220 7.39 1.71 18.76
C ALA A 220 6.61 2.24 19.99
N PHE A 221 6.86 3.50 20.38
CA PHE A 221 6.09 4.19 21.41
C PHE A 221 4.60 4.26 21.06
N CYS A 222 4.26 4.62 19.81
CA CYS A 222 2.88 4.72 19.37
C CYS A 222 2.16 3.37 19.44
N ILE A 223 2.80 2.28 19.02
CA ILE A 223 2.25 0.91 19.10
C ILE A 223 2.04 0.50 20.56
N LYS A 224 3.08 0.67 21.41
CA LYS A 224 3.02 0.32 22.84
C LYS A 224 1.86 1.01 23.56
N ASN A 225 1.59 2.26 23.21
CA ASN A 225 0.54 3.07 23.82
C ASN A 225 -0.77 3.07 23.01
N SER A 226 -0.90 2.21 21.99
CA SER A 226 -2.06 2.07 21.13
C SER A 226 -2.45 3.34 20.33
N PHE A 227 -1.56 4.30 20.13
CA PHE A 227 -1.81 5.50 19.31
C PHE A 227 -1.93 5.16 17.81
N ASP A 228 -1.33 4.05 17.38
CA ASP A 228 -1.52 3.43 16.06
C ASP A 228 -2.99 3.09 15.73
N LYS A 229 -3.82 2.93 16.77
CA LYS A 229 -5.25 2.62 16.67
C LYS A 229 -6.15 3.86 16.71
N TYR A 230 -5.59 5.08 16.73
CA TYR A 230 -6.39 6.30 16.75
C TYR A 230 -7.07 6.53 15.39
N ASN A 231 -8.33 6.94 15.44
CA ASN A 231 -9.18 7.12 14.28
C ASN A 231 -10.16 8.28 14.53
N LYS A 232 -9.95 9.39 13.85
CA LYS A 232 -10.88 10.53 13.78
C LYS A 232 -11.15 10.81 12.29
N PRO A 233 -12.40 11.12 11.89
CA PRO A 233 -12.69 11.56 10.53
C PRO A 233 -11.92 12.87 10.24
N ILE A 234 -11.16 12.91 9.15
CA ILE A 234 -10.48 14.13 8.70
C ILE A 234 -11.22 14.62 7.48
N SER A 235 -12.02 15.68 7.60
CA SER A 235 -12.81 16.25 6.51
C SER A 235 -11.97 17.02 5.48
N LYS A 236 -10.95 16.41 4.84
CA LYS A 236 -10.17 17.09 3.78
C LYS A 236 -9.68 16.17 2.67
N ILE A 237 -9.85 16.69 1.45
CA ILE A 237 -9.51 16.11 0.14
C ILE A 237 -8.05 15.63 0.14
N LEU A 238 -7.83 14.40 -0.34
CA LEU A 238 -6.51 13.80 -0.51
C LEU A 238 -5.64 14.62 -1.49
N PRO A 239 -4.33 14.73 -1.27
CA PRO A 239 -3.44 15.58 -2.05
C PRO A 239 -3.00 14.96 -3.37
N HIS A 240 -2.50 15.82 -4.25
CA HIS A 240 -2.15 15.50 -5.63
C HIS A 240 -0.95 14.52 -5.80
N ASP A 241 -0.06 14.40 -4.80
CA ASP A 241 1.06 13.44 -4.81
C ASP A 241 0.61 11.98 -4.54
N ILE A 242 -0.59 11.79 -4.01
CA ILE A 242 -1.29 10.52 -4.06
C ILE A 242 -2.19 10.61 -5.29
N THR A 243 -1.72 10.08 -6.42
CA THR A 243 -2.65 9.99 -7.54
C THR A 243 -3.66 8.89 -7.22
N THR A 244 -4.86 9.35 -6.89
CA THR A 244 -5.98 8.48 -6.57
C THR A 244 -6.52 7.95 -7.90
N SER A 245 -6.26 6.68 -8.19
CA SER A 245 -6.94 6.01 -9.28
C SER A 245 -8.31 5.58 -8.77
N THR A 246 -9.27 6.49 -8.86
CA THR A 246 -10.63 6.29 -8.33
C THR A 246 -11.60 6.12 -9.49
N LEU A 247 -12.39 5.05 -9.47
CA LEU A 247 -13.68 5.01 -10.14
C LEU A 247 -14.76 5.20 -9.08
N LEU A 248 -15.15 6.45 -8.86
CA LEU A 248 -16.46 6.78 -8.31
C LEU A 248 -17.27 7.35 -9.47
N HIS A 249 -17.80 6.49 -10.34
CA HIS A 249 -18.98 6.87 -11.10
C HIS A 249 -20.21 6.42 -10.34
N PRO A 250 -21.22 7.29 -10.17
CA PRO A 250 -22.47 6.90 -9.55
C PRO A 250 -23.13 5.82 -10.42
N MET A 251 -23.54 4.72 -9.79
CA MET A 251 -24.48 3.81 -10.43
C MET A 251 -25.72 4.63 -10.78
N LYS A 252 -26.04 4.71 -12.08
CA LYS A 252 -27.38 5.06 -12.53
C LYS A 252 -28.33 3.93 -12.21
#